data_AF-A0A1Y0XWU6-F1
#
_entry.id   AF-A0A1Y0XWU6-F1
#
_cell.length_a   1.000
_cell.length_b   1.000
_cell.length_c   1.000
_cell.angle_alpha   90.00
_cell.angle_beta   90.00
_cell.angle_gamma   90.00
#
_symmetry.space_group_name_H-M   'P 1'
#
loop_
_entity.id
_entity.type
_entity.pdbx_description
1 polymer ?
#
loop_
_entity_poly.entity_id
_entity_poly.type
_entity_poly.pdbx_seq_one_letter_code
_entity_poly.pdbx_strand_id
1 'polypeptide(L)'
;MAGRKVGTPKTGGRRKGSVNKITAEIRSLAQQHGATVIEHLAHLALHGETEQVQVAACKEILDRGYGKSLTPVAASIMTPKSLKEMSDDELSALLGGIDSEDE
;
A
#
# COMPACT_ATOMS: atom_id res chain seq x y z
N MET A 1 -20.55 -3.85 -33.37
CA MET A 1 -19.97 -5.04 -32.69
C MET A 1 -20.72 -5.24 -31.38
N ALA A 2 -21.48 -6.32 -31.23
CA ALA A 2 -22.20 -6.60 -29.98
C ALA A 2 -21.19 -6.94 -28.86
N GLY A 3 -21.34 -6.29 -27.69
CA GLY A 3 -20.53 -6.57 -26.51
C GLY A 3 -20.72 -8.00 -25.99
N ARG A 4 -19.76 -8.48 -25.19
CA ARG A 4 -19.79 -9.85 -24.65
C ARG A 4 -20.93 -9.99 -23.62
N LYS A 5 -21.66 -11.12 -23.66
CA LYS A 5 -22.72 -11.42 -22.68
C LYS A 5 -22.15 -11.56 -21.26
N VAL A 6 -22.78 -10.88 -20.30
CA VAL A 6 -22.46 -10.95 -18.87
C VAL A 6 -22.55 -12.41 -18.39
N GLY A 7 -21.54 -12.87 -17.63
CA GLY A 7 -21.49 -14.23 -17.08
C GLY A 7 -20.71 -15.28 -17.90
N THR A 8 -20.20 -14.92 -19.08
CA THR A 8 -19.35 -15.83 -19.87
C THR A 8 -17.87 -15.79 -19.41
N PRO A 9 -17.16 -16.94 -19.37
CA PRO A 9 -15.75 -16.97 -18.97
C PRO A 9 -14.89 -16.11 -19.91
N LYS A 10 -13.82 -15.53 -19.35
CA LYS A 10 -13.01 -14.54 -20.07
C LYS A 10 -12.18 -15.21 -21.18
N THR A 11 -12.65 -15.20 -22.43
CA THR A 11 -11.97 -15.81 -23.60
C THR A 11 -10.80 -14.98 -24.17
N GLY A 12 -10.13 -14.15 -23.36
CA GLY A 12 -9.01 -13.33 -23.84
C GLY A 12 -8.46 -12.32 -22.84
N GLY A 13 -7.18 -11.99 -23.00
CA GLY A 13 -6.40 -11.10 -22.13
C GLY A 13 -5.35 -11.84 -21.29
N ARG A 14 -4.48 -11.08 -20.62
CA ARG A 14 -3.48 -11.64 -19.69
C ARG A 14 -4.17 -12.48 -18.62
N ARG A 15 -3.64 -13.69 -18.37
CA ARG A 15 -4.06 -14.55 -17.25
C ARG A 15 -3.88 -13.78 -15.94
N LYS A 16 -4.87 -13.84 -15.05
CA LYS A 16 -4.80 -13.25 -13.71
C LYS A 16 -3.58 -13.85 -12.99
N GLY A 17 -2.71 -13.00 -12.45
CA GLY A 17 -1.45 -13.43 -11.80
C GLY A 17 -0.26 -13.64 -12.75
N SER A 18 -0.38 -13.36 -14.05
CA SER A 18 0.80 -13.38 -14.94
C SER A 18 1.80 -12.30 -14.55
N VAL A 19 2.97 -12.74 -14.08
CA VAL A 19 4.05 -11.84 -13.64
C VAL A 19 4.80 -11.30 -14.85
N ASN A 20 4.95 -9.98 -14.94
CA ASN A 20 5.73 -9.36 -15.99
C ASN A 20 7.23 -9.43 -15.64
N LYS A 21 7.93 -10.42 -16.23
CA LYS A 21 9.35 -10.71 -15.95
C LYS A 21 10.27 -9.53 -16.29
N ILE A 22 10.02 -8.86 -17.42
CA ILE A 22 10.80 -7.70 -17.88
C ILE A 22 10.77 -6.58 -16.83
N THR A 23 9.61 -6.31 -16.24
CA THR A 23 9.51 -5.28 -15.19
C THR A 23 10.21 -5.68 -13.88
N ALA A 24 10.39 -6.98 -13.62
CA ALA A 24 11.10 -7.45 -12.43
C ALA A 24 12.62 -7.24 -12.58
N GLU A 25 13.17 -7.55 -13.75
CA GLU A 25 14.59 -7.32 -14.06
C GLU A 25 14.94 -5.83 -14.04
N ILE A 26 14.10 -4.98 -14.68
CA ILE A 26 14.28 -3.52 -14.66
C ILE A 26 14.22 -2.99 -13.22
N ARG A 27 13.33 -3.51 -12.38
CA ARG A 27 13.25 -3.11 -10.97
C ARG A 27 14.52 -3.49 -10.20
N SER A 28 15.07 -4.67 -10.46
CA SER A 28 16.32 -5.10 -9.82
C SER A 28 17.50 -4.22 -10.22
N LEU A 29 17.62 -3.88 -11.51
CA LEU A 29 18.63 -2.93 -11.99
C LEU A 29 18.46 -1.55 -11.35
N ALA A 30 17.23 -1.04 -11.28
CA ALA A 30 16.96 0.25 -10.63
C ALA A 30 17.32 0.27 -9.14
N GLN A 31 17.09 -0.83 -8.42
CA GLN A 31 17.43 -0.95 -7.00
C GLN A 31 18.94 -0.88 -6.74
N GLN A 32 19.78 -1.34 -7.68
CA GLN A 32 21.23 -1.26 -7.57
C GLN A 32 21.73 0.19 -7.51
N HIS A 33 20.99 1.13 -8.10
CA HIS A 33 21.32 2.56 -8.09
C HIS A 33 20.73 3.30 -6.88
N GLY A 34 20.05 2.61 -5.95
CA GLY A 34 19.36 3.25 -4.83
C GLY A 34 20.27 4.13 -3.96
N ALA A 35 21.43 3.61 -3.55
CA ALA A 35 22.37 4.32 -2.68
C ALA A 35 22.92 5.59 -3.35
N THR A 36 23.43 5.47 -4.58
CA THR A 36 23.97 6.60 -5.34
C THR A 36 22.93 7.67 -5.66
N VAL A 37 21.68 7.27 -5.94
CA VAL A 37 20.58 8.23 -6.15
C VAL A 37 20.23 8.98 -4.87
N ILE A 38 20.26 8.32 -3.71
CA ILE A 38 20.02 8.98 -2.41
C ILE A 38 21.12 10.01 -2.12
N GLU A 39 22.40 9.67 -2.34
CA GLU A 39 23.52 10.62 -2.21
C GLU A 39 23.34 11.82 -3.14
N HIS A 40 22.96 11.57 -4.40
CA HIS A 40 22.73 12.64 -5.36
C HIS A 40 21.53 13.52 -4.97
N LEU A 41 20.45 12.95 -4.42
CA LEU A 41 19.32 13.72 -3.89
C LEU A 41 19.75 14.60 -2.71
N ALA A 42 20.61 14.10 -1.82
CA ALA A 42 21.15 14.91 -0.72
C ALA A 42 22.00 16.07 -1.27
N HIS A 43 22.81 15.84 -2.30
CA HIS A 43 23.54 16.90 -2.98
C HIS A 43 22.59 17.95 -3.60
N LEU A 44 21.56 17.52 -4.33
CA LEU A 44 20.58 18.43 -4.93
C LEU A 44 19.78 19.23 -3.89
N ALA A 45 19.50 18.64 -2.73
CA ALA A 45 18.85 19.33 -1.63
C ALA A 45 19.68 20.50 -1.08
N LEU A 46 21.02 20.37 -1.08
CA LEU A 46 21.93 21.38 -0.54
C LEU A 46 22.47 22.36 -1.59
N HIS A 47 22.55 21.93 -2.85
CA HIS A 47 23.28 22.65 -3.91
C HIS A 47 22.50 22.83 -5.20
N GLY A 48 21.21 22.49 -5.23
CA GLY A 48 20.37 22.64 -6.42
C GLY A 48 20.34 24.09 -6.90
N GLU A 49 20.38 24.29 -8.22
CA GLU A 49 20.41 25.63 -8.85
C GLU A 49 19.17 26.47 -8.55
N THR A 50 18.04 25.81 -8.30
CA THR A 50 16.77 26.46 -7.98
C THR A 50 16.19 25.93 -6.69
N GLU A 51 15.48 26.79 -5.97
CA GLU A 51 14.78 26.41 -4.73
C GLU A 51 13.78 25.28 -4.98
N GLN A 52 13.15 25.25 -6.16
CA GLN A 52 12.21 24.20 -6.53
C GLN A 52 12.88 22.82 -6.59
N VAL A 53 14.11 22.74 -7.12
CA VAL A 53 14.88 21.48 -7.14
C VAL A 53 15.26 21.06 -5.72
N GLN A 54 15.70 22.00 -4.89
CA GLN A 54 16.05 21.72 -3.49
C GLN A 54 14.84 21.21 -2.70
N VAL A 55 13.69 21.91 -2.79
CA VAL A 55 12.44 21.52 -2.12
C VAL A 55 11.96 20.15 -2.59
N ALA A 56 12.03 19.87 -3.89
CA ALA A 56 11.66 18.56 -4.44
C ALA A 56 12.57 17.45 -3.89
N ALA A 57 13.89 17.67 -3.86
CA ALA A 57 14.85 16.71 -3.33
C ALA A 57 14.63 16.45 -1.82
N CYS A 58 14.45 17.50 -1.02
CA CYS A 58 14.13 17.40 0.40
C CYS A 58 12.86 16.58 0.63
N LYS A 59 11.79 16.88 -0.12
CA LYS A 59 10.52 16.15 -0.01
C LYS A 59 10.67 14.67 -0.34
N GLU A 60 11.37 14.34 -1.43
CA GLU A 60 11.57 12.94 -1.84
C GLU A 60 12.36 12.13 -0.80
N ILE A 61 13.35 12.75 -0.12
CA ILE A 61 14.08 12.13 0.98
C ILE A 61 13.16 11.90 2.18
N LEU A 62 12.40 12.92 2.60
CA LEU A 62 11.51 12.84 3.76
C LEU A 62 10.40 11.79 3.56
N ASP A 63 9.75 11.80 2.40
CA ASP A 63 8.67 10.86 2.07
C ASP A 63 9.15 9.40 2.08
N ARG A 64 10.46 9.14 1.85
CA ARG A 64 11.05 7.80 1.88
C ARG A 64 11.56 7.40 3.27
N GLY A 65 12.18 8.32 4.00
CA GLY A 65 12.76 8.04 5.31
C GLY A 65 11.75 8.05 6.45
N TYR A 66 10.78 8.95 6.40
CA TYR A 66 9.79 9.17 7.46
C TYR A 66 8.37 8.78 7.03
N GLY A 67 8.17 8.50 5.74
CA GLY A 67 6.87 8.21 5.16
C GLY A 67 6.10 9.49 4.80
N LYS A 68 4.98 9.29 4.11
CA LYS A 68 4.08 10.39 3.73
C LYS A 68 3.09 10.67 4.86
N SER A 69 2.67 11.93 4.96
CA SER A 69 1.57 12.29 5.84
C SER A 69 0.31 11.48 5.50
N LEU A 70 -0.34 10.95 6.54
CA LEU A 70 -1.61 10.25 6.40
C LEU A 70 -2.66 11.22 5.88
N THR A 71 -3.26 10.91 4.73
CA THR A 71 -4.44 11.63 4.27
C THR A 71 -5.59 11.34 5.23
N PRO A 72 -6.47 12.32 5.53
CA PRO A 72 -7.53 12.14 6.52
C PRO A 72 -8.50 10.98 6.20
N VAL A 73 -8.63 10.59 4.94
CA VAL A 73 -9.44 9.43 4.51
C VAL A 73 -8.74 8.09 4.81
N ALA A 74 -7.41 8.06 4.85
CA ALA A 74 -6.65 6.86 5.19
C ALA A 74 -6.61 6.60 6.71
N ALA A 75 -6.97 7.59 7.53
CA ALA A 75 -7.17 7.42 8.97
C ALA A 75 -8.52 6.73 9.28
N SER A 76 -8.85 5.66 8.55
CA SER A 76 -9.81 4.68 9.05
C SER A 76 -9.10 3.95 10.19
N ILE A 77 -9.20 4.56 11.37
CA ILE A 77 -8.91 3.92 12.64
C ILE A 77 -9.55 2.54 12.55
N MET A 78 -8.80 1.48 12.81
CA MET A 78 -9.40 0.22 13.26
C MET A 78 -10.15 0.55 14.54
N THR A 79 -11.34 1.12 14.42
CA THR A 79 -12.22 1.33 15.55
C THR A 79 -12.55 -0.08 16.00
N PRO A 80 -12.20 -0.49 17.23
CA PRO A 80 -12.93 -1.61 17.80
C PRO A 80 -14.39 -1.20 17.73
N LYS A 81 -15.17 -1.93 16.94
CA LYS A 81 -16.61 -1.73 16.78
C LYS A 81 -17.17 -1.54 18.19
N SER A 82 -17.85 -0.43 18.46
CA SER A 82 -18.38 -0.19 19.79
C SER A 82 -19.26 -1.40 20.13
N LEU A 83 -19.18 -1.94 21.35
CA LEU A 83 -19.92 -3.15 21.75
C LEU A 83 -21.44 -3.04 21.50
N LYS A 84 -21.96 -1.82 21.30
CA LYS A 84 -23.35 -1.52 20.95
C LYS A 84 -23.72 -1.77 19.48
N GLU A 85 -22.75 -2.01 18.60
CA GLU A 85 -22.94 -2.18 17.16
C GLU A 85 -22.72 -3.63 16.68
N MET A 86 -22.38 -4.54 17.59
CA MET A 86 -22.35 -5.98 17.32
C MET A 86 -23.78 -6.52 17.39
N SER A 87 -24.19 -7.33 16.40
CA SER A 87 -25.48 -8.02 16.50
C SER A 87 -25.44 -9.02 17.65
N ASP A 88 -26.58 -9.30 18.27
CA ASP A 88 -26.67 -10.23 19.42
C ASP A 88 -26.04 -11.61 19.10
N ASP A 89 -26.06 -12.02 17.83
CA ASP A 89 -25.39 -13.24 17.34
C ASP A 89 -23.86 -13.19 17.48
N GLU A 90 -23.23 -12.03 17.24
CA GLU A 90 -21.78 -11.86 17.36
C GLU A 90 -21.34 -11.74 18.83
N LEU A 91 -22.19 -11.18 19.70
CA LEU A 91 -21.96 -11.11 21.14
C LEU A 91 -22.06 -12.49 21.80
N SER A 92 -23.05 -13.30 21.38
CA SER A 92 -23.23 -14.67 21.85
C SER A 92 -22.03 -15.56 21.50
N ALA A 93 -21.46 -15.42 20.31
CA ALA A 93 -20.27 -16.18 19.88
C ALA A 93 -19.00 -15.83 20.69
N LEU A 94 -18.92 -14.62 21.23
CA LEU A 94 -17.78 -14.15 22.02
C LEU A 94 -17.88 -14.56 23.50
N LEU A 95 -19.10 -14.71 24.02
CA LEU A 95 -19.39 -15.23 25.36
C LEU A 95 -19.38 -16.76 25.42
N GLY A 96 -19.83 -17.45 24.37
CA GLY A 96 -19.87 -18.91 24.28
C GLY A 96 -18.51 -19.60 24.16
N GLY A 97 -17.41 -18.84 24.14
CA GLY A 97 -16.04 -19.37 24.18
C GLY A 97 -15.47 -19.57 25.58
N ILE A 98 -16.24 -19.32 26.65
CA ILE A 98 -15.75 -19.44 28.04
C ILE A 98 -16.22 -20.77 28.70
N ASP A 99 -17.17 -21.49 28.14
CA ASP A 99 -17.74 -22.70 28.78
C ASP A 99 -17.08 -24.02 28.35
N SER A 100 -15.76 -24.07 28.22
CA SER A 100 -15.05 -25.35 28.05
C SER A 100 -13.65 -25.38 28.65
N GLU A 101 -13.50 -25.16 29.96
CA GLU A 101 -12.35 -25.68 30.72
C GLU A 101 -12.87 -26.22 32.07
N ASP A 102 -12.83 -27.55 32.16
CA ASP A 102 -12.52 -28.41 33.31
C ASP A 102 -13.31 -28.27 34.64
N GLU A 103 -14.26 -29.21 34.87
CA GLU A 103 -14.15 -30.29 35.89
C GLU A 103 -15.29 -31.32 35.79
#